data_AF-A0A0R3PI38-F1
#
_entry.id   AF-A0A0R3PI38-F1
#
_cell.length_a   1.000
_cell.length_b   1.000
_cell.length_c   1.000
_cell.angle_alpha   90.00
_cell.angle_beta   90.00
_cell.angle_gamma   90.00
#
_symmetry.space_group_name_H-M   'P 1'
#
loop_
_entity.id
_entity.type
_entity.pdbx_description
1 polymer ?
#
loop_
_entity_poly.entity_id
_entity_poly.type
_entity_poly.pdbx_seq_one_letter_code
_entity_poly.pdbx_strand_id
1 'polypeptide(L)'
;MFQRLDDPKEIVGMIFLDIVYEIEPDMKKAFSIKQVPKAGMLRMPKFGGHISRFTELLDKTTNMLGFTENLAGALQLVRKSGRAHTSQGYLEANQHNFERNYFEIVMNVFNERFIPFLTGQEEKQIENTGSFYEPKEQEQMLEDPF
;
A
#
# COMPACT_ATOMS: atom_id res chain seq x y z
N MET A 1 1.21 -11.05 -14.42
CA MET A 1 -0.25 -11.09 -14.13
C MET A 1 -0.39 -11.05 -12.61
N PHE A 2 -1.34 -10.33 -12.02
CA PHE A 2 -1.46 -10.17 -10.56
C PHE A 2 -1.43 -11.51 -9.80
N GLN A 3 -2.04 -12.55 -10.37
CA GLN A 3 -2.05 -13.92 -9.84
C GLN A 3 -0.68 -14.64 -9.84
N ARG A 4 0.36 -14.07 -10.44
CA ARG A 4 1.74 -14.59 -10.41
C ARG A 4 2.57 -14.04 -9.25
N LEU A 5 2.04 -13.09 -8.50
CA LEU A 5 2.73 -12.55 -7.32
C LEU A 5 2.54 -13.51 -6.15
N ASP A 6 3.62 -13.86 -5.47
CA ASP A 6 3.57 -14.78 -4.31
C ASP A 6 2.89 -14.16 -3.08
N ASP A 7 3.22 -12.91 -2.75
CA ASP A 7 2.52 -12.12 -1.71
C ASP A 7 2.18 -10.71 -2.22
N PRO A 8 1.07 -10.55 -2.97
CA PRO A 8 0.66 -9.25 -3.48
C PRO A 8 0.30 -8.26 -2.37
N LYS A 9 -0.12 -8.74 -1.19
CA LYS A 9 -0.51 -7.87 -0.08
C LYS A 9 0.72 -7.24 0.57
N GLU A 10 1.80 -8.01 0.72
CA GLU A 10 3.08 -7.50 1.20
C GLU A 10 3.63 -6.41 0.26
N ILE A 11 3.65 -6.68 -1.05
CA ILE A 11 4.09 -5.70 -2.07
C ILE A 11 3.26 -4.42 -2.01
N VAL A 12 1.92 -4.54 -1.98
CA VAL A 12 1.01 -3.40 -1.82
C VAL A 12 1.32 -2.65 -0.52
N GLY A 13 1.59 -3.38 0.57
CA GLY A 13 1.94 -2.80 1.87
C GLY A 13 3.23 -1.99 1.84
N MET A 14 4.28 -2.49 1.18
CA MET A 14 5.54 -1.77 0.99
C MET A 14 5.33 -0.47 0.22
N ILE A 15 4.59 -0.53 -0.90
CA ILE A 15 4.30 0.66 -1.71
C ILE A 15 3.51 1.70 -0.89
N PHE A 16 2.50 1.27 -0.13
CA PHE A 16 1.76 2.19 0.74
C PHE A 16 2.62 2.79 1.86
N LEU A 17 3.57 2.03 2.40
CA LEU A 17 4.53 2.56 3.37
C LEU A 17 5.38 3.66 2.75
N ASP A 18 5.90 3.47 1.54
CA ASP A 18 6.69 4.48 0.83
C ASP A 18 5.85 5.73 0.53
N ILE A 19 4.59 5.54 0.11
CA ILE A 19 3.65 6.66 -0.09
C ILE A 19 3.53 7.48 1.19
N VAL A 20 3.19 6.86 2.33
CA VAL A 20 2.94 7.64 3.55
C VAL A 20 4.21 8.09 4.25
N TYR A 21 5.38 7.55 3.96
CA TYR A 21 6.64 7.99 4.58
C TYR A 21 7.42 9.01 3.76
N GLU A 22 7.46 8.84 2.44
CA GLU A 22 8.41 9.53 1.58
C GLU A 22 7.72 10.43 0.57
N ILE A 23 6.60 10.00 0.00
CA ILE A 23 5.94 10.70 -1.11
C ILE A 23 4.89 11.70 -0.63
N GLU A 24 3.95 11.26 0.21
CA GLU A 24 2.84 12.07 0.71
C GLU A 24 2.63 11.84 2.23
N PRO A 25 3.49 12.42 3.09
CA PRO A 25 3.42 12.20 4.53
C PRO A 25 2.14 12.73 5.20
N ASP A 26 1.45 13.69 4.58
CA ASP A 26 0.18 14.21 5.10
C ASP A 26 -0.93 13.14 5.11
N MET A 27 -0.86 12.14 4.24
CA MET A 27 -1.80 11.01 4.24
C MET A 27 -1.73 10.18 5.52
N LYS A 28 -0.66 10.28 6.33
CA LYS A 28 -0.63 9.68 7.68
C LYS A 28 -1.80 10.17 8.55
N LYS A 29 -2.31 11.38 8.32
CA LYS A 29 -3.49 11.92 9.03
C LYS A 29 -4.76 11.12 8.69
N ALA A 30 -4.98 10.82 7.41
CA ALA A 30 -6.14 10.07 6.93
C ALA A 30 -6.24 8.68 7.60
N PHE A 31 -5.10 8.04 7.82
CA PHE A 31 -5.01 6.73 8.47
C PHE A 31 -4.83 6.78 9.98
N SER A 32 -4.75 7.97 10.58
CA SER A 32 -4.52 8.15 12.03
C SER A 32 -3.20 7.51 12.52
N ILE A 33 -2.14 7.61 11.70
CA ILE A 33 -0.82 6.98 11.95
C ILE A 33 0.33 7.99 12.07
N LYS A 34 0.04 9.28 12.27
CA LYS A 34 1.07 10.35 12.29
C LYS A 34 2.23 10.09 13.26
N GLN A 35 1.95 9.50 14.43
CA GLN A 35 2.93 9.21 15.48
C GLN A 35 3.37 7.74 15.52
N VAL A 36 2.90 6.90 14.58
CA VAL A 36 3.18 5.47 14.59
C VAL A 36 4.53 5.21 13.89
N PRO A 37 5.49 4.49 14.50
CA PRO A 37 6.74 4.10 13.84
C PRO A 37 6.51 3.26 12.58
N LYS A 38 7.44 3.29 11.61
CA LYS A 38 7.27 2.63 10.28
C LYS A 38 6.91 1.16 10.42
N ALA A 39 7.68 0.44 11.24
CA ALA A 39 7.49 -0.97 11.54
C ALA A 39 6.12 -1.32 12.15
N GLY A 40 5.45 -0.36 12.81
CA GLY A 40 4.14 -0.57 13.43
C GLY A 40 2.95 -0.25 12.52
N MET A 41 3.14 0.51 11.45
CA MET A 41 2.03 1.08 10.67
C MET A 41 1.15 0.00 10.02
N LEU A 42 1.73 -1.07 9.48
CA LEU A 42 0.98 -2.15 8.83
C LEU A 42 0.00 -2.87 9.78
N ARG A 43 0.28 -2.84 11.08
CA ARG A 43 -0.59 -3.45 12.12
C ARG A 43 -1.75 -2.53 12.51
N MET A 44 -1.75 -1.27 12.08
CA MET A 44 -2.80 -0.32 12.43
C MET A 44 -4.09 -0.62 11.68
N PRO A 45 -5.26 -0.70 12.35
CA PRO A 45 -6.50 -1.17 11.73
C PRO A 45 -6.93 -0.39 10.47
N LYS A 46 -6.78 0.94 10.49
CA LYS A 46 -7.13 1.78 9.33
C LYS A 46 -6.18 1.58 8.16
N PHE A 47 -4.87 1.58 8.42
CA PHE A 47 -3.85 1.49 7.39
C PHE A 47 -3.72 0.08 6.82
N GLY A 48 -3.48 -0.93 7.66
CA GLY A 48 -3.43 -2.34 7.25
C GLY A 48 -4.75 -2.84 6.67
N GLY A 49 -5.87 -2.32 7.16
CA GLY A 49 -7.18 -2.56 6.58
C GLY A 49 -7.36 -1.93 5.20
N HIS A 50 -6.77 -0.76 4.93
CA HIS A 50 -6.81 -0.14 3.60
C HIS A 50 -5.97 -0.94 2.60
N ILE A 51 -4.78 -1.39 3.01
CA ILE A 51 -3.90 -2.26 2.20
C ILE A 51 -4.63 -3.54 1.79
N SER A 52 -5.30 -4.21 2.73
CA SER A 52 -6.09 -5.41 2.43
C SER A 52 -7.20 -5.14 1.40
N ARG A 53 -7.97 -4.05 1.60
CA ARG A 53 -9.06 -3.67 0.69
C ARG A 53 -8.56 -3.26 -0.70
N PHE A 54 -7.42 -2.59 -0.78
CA PHE A 54 -6.80 -2.21 -2.05
C PHE A 54 -6.27 -3.43 -2.80
N THR A 55 -5.63 -4.36 -2.09
CA THR A 55 -5.18 -5.64 -2.66
C THR A 55 -6.37 -6.43 -3.23
N GLU A 56 -7.48 -6.52 -2.50
CA GLU A 56 -8.71 -7.15 -2.99
C GLU A 56 -9.33 -6.42 -4.19
N LEU A 57 -9.25 -5.08 -4.24
CA LEU A 57 -9.72 -4.30 -5.37
C LEU A 57 -8.92 -4.65 -6.63
N LEU A 58 -7.59 -4.72 -6.53
CA LEU A 58 -6.72 -5.11 -7.63
C LEU A 58 -7.02 -6.54 -8.10
N ASP A 59 -7.13 -7.49 -7.17
CA ASP A 59 -7.44 -8.89 -7.49
C ASP A 59 -8.78 -9.01 -8.23
N LYS A 60 -9.86 -8.48 -7.65
CA LYS A 60 -11.21 -8.55 -8.25
C LYS A 60 -11.26 -7.86 -9.60
N THR A 61 -10.63 -6.68 -9.73
CA THR A 61 -10.64 -5.93 -10.98
C THR A 61 -9.83 -6.64 -12.06
N THR A 62 -8.64 -7.15 -11.75
CA THR A 62 -7.82 -7.89 -12.72
C THR A 62 -8.45 -9.22 -13.12
N ASN A 63 -9.12 -9.92 -12.21
CA ASN A 63 -9.90 -11.11 -12.53
C ASN A 63 -11.08 -10.79 -13.47
N MET A 64 -11.82 -9.70 -13.20
CA MET A 64 -12.91 -9.29 -14.08
C MET A 64 -12.45 -8.88 -15.48
N LEU A 65 -11.31 -8.19 -15.58
CA LEU A 65 -10.78 -7.73 -16.86
C LEU A 65 -10.09 -8.86 -17.64
N GLY A 66 -9.31 -9.71 -16.98
CA GLY A 66 -8.40 -10.65 -17.63
C GLY A 66 -8.89 -12.11 -17.67
N PHE A 67 -9.93 -12.46 -16.93
CA PHE A 67 -10.43 -13.84 -16.89
C PHE A 67 -11.92 -13.94 -17.23
N THR A 68 -12.79 -13.15 -16.59
CA THR A 68 -14.24 -13.25 -16.82
C THR A 68 -14.76 -12.30 -17.89
N GLU A 69 -13.91 -11.42 -18.41
CA GLU A 69 -14.24 -10.37 -19.39
C GLU A 69 -15.43 -9.47 -18.96
N ASN A 70 -15.70 -9.39 -17.66
CA ASN A 70 -16.77 -8.58 -17.09
C ASN A 70 -16.35 -7.10 -16.97
N LEU A 71 -16.20 -6.43 -18.12
CA LEU A 71 -15.78 -5.03 -18.20
C LEU A 71 -16.73 -4.09 -17.46
N ALA A 72 -18.04 -4.34 -17.55
CA ALA A 72 -19.06 -3.55 -16.86
C ALA A 72 -18.92 -3.67 -15.33
N GLY A 73 -18.73 -4.88 -14.83
CA GLY A 73 -18.51 -5.15 -13.41
C GLY A 73 -17.23 -4.50 -12.88
N ALA A 74 -16.14 -4.58 -13.65
CA ALA A 74 -14.88 -3.90 -13.32
C ALA A 74 -15.07 -2.38 -13.20
N LEU A 75 -15.70 -1.76 -14.19
CA LEU A 75 -15.99 -0.33 -14.17
C LEU A 75 -16.90 0.06 -12.99
N GLN A 76 -17.94 -0.73 -12.72
CA GLN A 76 -18.84 -0.48 -11.60
C GLN A 76 -18.11 -0.59 -10.25
N LEU A 77 -17.23 -1.57 -10.07
CA LEU A 77 -16.45 -1.75 -8.85
C LEU A 77 -15.53 -0.56 -8.58
N VAL A 78 -14.78 -0.11 -9.59
CA VAL A 78 -13.89 1.06 -9.48
C VAL A 78 -14.69 2.33 -9.16
N ARG A 79 -15.79 2.59 -9.88
CA ARG A 79 -16.65 3.75 -9.63
C ARG A 79 -17.29 3.71 -8.24
N LYS A 80 -17.73 2.54 -7.78
CA LYS A 80 -18.29 2.36 -6.43
C LYS A 80 -17.24 2.67 -5.37
N SER A 81 -16.01 2.20 -5.57
CA SER A 81 -14.89 2.47 -4.67
C SER A 81 -14.58 3.97 -4.62
N GLY A 82 -14.52 4.66 -5.75
CA GLY A 82 -14.34 6.12 -5.80
C GLY A 82 -15.45 6.88 -5.05
N ARG A 83 -16.72 6.52 -5.25
CA ARG A 83 -17.84 7.13 -4.50
C ARG A 83 -17.74 6.88 -3.00
N ALA A 84 -17.30 5.70 -2.57
CA ALA A 84 -17.13 5.40 -1.14
C ALA A 84 -16.04 6.27 -0.48
N HIS A 85 -15.12 6.86 -1.25
CA HIS A 85 -14.09 7.73 -0.73
C HIS A 85 -14.55 9.18 -0.54
N THR A 86 -15.71 9.59 -1.08
CA THR A 86 -16.23 10.95 -0.86
C THR A 86 -16.70 11.19 0.57
N SER A 87 -16.95 10.13 1.34
CA SER A 87 -17.28 10.21 2.77
C SER A 87 -16.04 10.21 3.68
N GLN A 88 -14.83 10.16 3.12
CA GLN A 88 -13.60 10.29 3.89
C GLN A 88 -13.31 11.78 4.11
N GLY A 89 -13.55 12.27 5.32
CA GLY A 89 -13.41 13.71 5.63
C GLY A 89 -12.05 14.32 5.25
N TYR A 90 -10.97 13.54 5.28
CA TYR A 90 -9.67 14.00 4.78
C TYR A 90 -9.70 14.26 3.26
N LEU A 91 -10.25 13.34 2.46
CA LEU A 91 -10.35 13.55 1.01
C LEU A 91 -11.38 14.61 0.68
N GLU A 92 -12.51 14.66 1.38
CA GLU A 92 -13.52 15.72 1.21
C GLU A 92 -12.92 17.12 1.35
N ALA A 93 -12.01 17.31 2.32
CA ALA A 93 -11.39 18.60 2.58
C ALA A 93 -10.16 18.92 1.71
N ASN A 94 -9.53 17.92 1.07
CA ASN A 94 -8.22 18.12 0.44
C ASN A 94 -8.11 17.61 -1.01
N GLN A 95 -9.04 16.79 -1.50
CA GLN A 95 -9.00 16.25 -2.87
C GLN A 95 -9.35 17.36 -3.88
N HIS A 96 -8.37 17.76 -4.70
CA HIS A 96 -8.54 18.77 -5.73
C HIS A 96 -7.83 18.36 -7.03
N ASN A 97 -8.58 18.29 -8.14
CA ASN A 97 -8.07 17.79 -9.42
C ASN A 97 -6.90 18.59 -10.01
N PHE A 98 -6.76 19.87 -9.66
CA PHE A 98 -5.74 20.77 -10.22
C PHE A 98 -4.65 21.16 -9.23
N GLU A 99 -4.77 20.72 -7.97
CA GLU A 99 -3.80 21.04 -6.91
C GLU A 99 -3.22 19.76 -6.32
N ARG A 100 -4.08 18.91 -5.76
CA ARG A 100 -3.66 17.66 -5.12
C ARG A 100 -4.71 16.57 -5.31
N ASN A 101 -4.43 15.68 -6.25
CA ASN A 101 -5.23 14.50 -6.51
C ASN A 101 -4.61 13.28 -5.83
N TYR A 102 -5.15 12.88 -4.67
CA TYR A 102 -4.59 11.78 -3.89
C TYR A 102 -4.73 10.42 -4.59
N PHE A 103 -5.75 10.23 -5.42
CA PHE A 103 -5.85 9.01 -6.22
C PHE A 103 -4.72 8.93 -7.24
N GLU A 104 -4.42 10.04 -7.91
CA GLU A 104 -3.32 10.11 -8.87
C GLU A 104 -1.97 9.93 -8.21
N ILE A 105 -1.71 10.56 -7.05
CA ILE A 105 -0.48 10.36 -6.28
C ILE A 105 -0.29 8.87 -5.98
N VAL A 106 -1.30 8.20 -5.42
CA VAL A 106 -1.22 6.77 -5.11
C VAL A 106 -0.97 5.97 -6.38
N MET A 107 -1.77 6.17 -7.43
CA MET A 107 -1.66 5.37 -8.66
C MET A 107 -0.34 5.59 -9.42
N ASN A 108 0.25 6.78 -9.36
CA ASN A 108 1.55 7.05 -9.97
C ASN A 108 2.65 6.25 -9.28
N VAL A 109 2.67 6.22 -7.94
CA VAL A 109 3.64 5.39 -7.20
C VAL A 109 3.40 3.90 -7.48
N PHE A 110 2.15 3.45 -7.59
CA PHE A 110 1.87 2.08 -8.02
C PHE A 110 2.36 1.79 -9.44
N ASN A 111 2.22 2.70 -10.39
CA ASN A 111 2.77 2.50 -11.74
C ASN A 111 4.30 2.35 -11.71
N GLU A 112 4.99 3.18 -10.95
CA GLU A 112 6.45 3.14 -10.83
C GLU A 112 6.96 1.90 -10.09
N ARG A 113 6.31 1.54 -8.98
CA ARG A 113 6.81 0.51 -8.05
C ARG A 113 6.20 -0.86 -8.27
N PHE A 114 4.94 -0.95 -8.68
CA PHE A 114 4.22 -2.22 -8.81
C PHE A 114 4.46 -2.91 -10.17
N ILE A 115 4.59 -2.14 -11.26
CA ILE A 115 4.81 -2.71 -12.60
C ILE A 115 6.09 -3.56 -12.66
N PRO A 116 7.23 -3.16 -12.08
CA PRO A 116 8.44 -3.99 -12.04
C PRO A 116 8.25 -5.36 -11.35
N PHE A 117 7.39 -5.48 -10.33
CA PHE A 117 7.02 -6.78 -9.75
C PHE A 117 6.20 -7.62 -10.75
N LEU A 118 5.26 -7.00 -11.47
CA LEU A 118 4.42 -7.70 -12.45
C LEU A 118 5.19 -8.22 -13.67
N THR A 119 6.34 -7.63 -13.98
CA THR A 119 7.23 -7.99 -15.10
C THR A 119 8.39 -8.89 -14.69
N GLY A 120 8.53 -9.22 -13.40
CA GLY A 120 9.65 -10.01 -12.87
C GLY A 120 10.97 -9.26 -12.78
N GLN A 121 10.97 -7.93 -12.88
CA GLN A 121 12.16 -7.08 -12.73
C GLN A 121 12.57 -6.92 -11.27
N GLU A 122 11.62 -7.03 -10.32
CA GLU A 122 11.83 -6.88 -8.88
C GLU A 122 11.90 -8.20 -8.09
N GLU A 123 11.65 -9.38 -8.69
CA GLU A 123 11.73 -10.69 -7.99
C GLU A 123 13.11 -10.93 -7.33
N LYS A 124 14.15 -10.19 -7.75
CA LYS A 124 15.50 -10.25 -7.16
C LYS A 124 15.70 -9.43 -5.88
N GLN A 125 14.75 -8.59 -5.46
CA GLN A 125 14.93 -7.71 -4.29
C GLN A 125 14.33 -8.26 -2.99
N ILE A 126 13.31 -9.12 -3.08
CA ILE A 126 12.63 -9.68 -1.88
C ILE A 126 13.56 -10.63 -1.11
N GLU A 127 14.46 -11.33 -1.80
CA GLU A 127 15.51 -12.16 -1.17
C GLU A 127 16.52 -11.32 -0.35
N ASN A 128 16.59 -10.01 -0.56
CA ASN A 128 17.54 -9.11 0.09
C ASN A 128 16.91 -8.20 1.16
N THR A 129 15.58 -8.06 1.18
CA THR A 129 14.85 -7.23 2.16
C THR A 129 14.43 -7.99 3.42
N GLY A 130 14.65 -9.30 3.49
CA GLY A 130 14.53 -10.09 4.72
C GLY A 130 15.41 -9.60 5.88
N SER A 131 16.35 -8.68 5.63
CA SER A 131 17.20 -8.08 6.67
C SER A 131 16.74 -6.70 7.18
N PHE A 132 15.71 -6.07 6.59
CA PHE A 132 15.30 -4.71 6.96
C PHE A 132 14.22 -4.63 8.06
N TYR A 133 13.64 -5.76 8.46
CA TYR A 133 12.49 -5.79 9.38
C TYR A 133 12.64 -6.70 10.61
N GLU A 134 13.84 -7.19 10.91
CA GLU A 134 14.13 -7.74 12.24
C GLU A 134 14.61 -6.61 13.18
N PRO A 135 14.01 -6.44 14.37
CA PRO A 135 14.65 -5.64 15.41
C PRO A 135 15.99 -6.30 15.73
N LYS A 136 17.09 -5.56 15.60
CA LYS A 136 18.36 -5.99 16.19
C LYS A 136 18.12 -6.15 17.69
N GLU A 137 18.12 -7.38 18.18
CA GLU A 137 18.18 -7.66 19.60
C GLU A 137 19.35 -6.84 20.14
N GLN A 138 19.07 -5.92 21.06
CA GLN A 138 20.11 -5.21 21.78
C GLN A 138 20.83 -6.26 22.63
N GLU A 139 22.01 -6.65 22.16
CA GLU A 139 22.98 -7.46 22.89
C GLU A 139 23.10 -6.90 24.31
N GLN A 140 22.70 -7.72 25.29
CA GLN A 140 22.93 -7.46 26.70
C GLN A 140 24.45 -7.38 26.91
N MET A 141 24.98 -6.17 27.11
CA MET A 141 26.25 -6.03 27.82
C MET A 141 25.95 -6.09 29.32
N LEU A 142 25.89 -7.33 29.82
CA LEU A 142 26.08 -7.61 31.22
C LEU A 142 27.54 -7.26 31.54
N GLU A 143 27.81 -6.07 32.05
CA GLU A 143 29.10 -5.79 32.68
C GLU A 143 29.18 -6.66 33.95
N ASP A 144 30.15 -7.58 33.93
CA ASP A 144 30.46 -8.51 35.02
C ASP A 144 30.92 -7.74 36.28
N PRO A 145 30.61 -8.24 37.49
CA PRO A 145 30.90 -7.54 38.73
C PRO A 145 32.31 -7.86 39.23
N PHE A 146 33.12 -6.81 39.43
CA PHE A 146 34.22 -6.83 40.41
C PHE A 146 33.95 -5.79 41.48
#